data_AF-A0A7X7WCC0-F1
#
_entry.id   AF-A0A7X7WCC0-F1
#
_cell.length_a   1.000
_cell.length_b   1.000
_cell.length_c   1.000
_cell.angle_alpha   90.00
_cell.angle_beta   90.00
_cell.angle_gamma   90.00
#
_symmetry.space_group_name_H-M   'P 1'
#
loop_
_entity.id
_entity.type
_entity.pdbx_description
1 polymer ?
#
loop_
_entity_poly.entity_id
_entity_poly.type
_entity_poly.pdbx_seq_one_letter_code
_entity_poly.pdbx_strand_id
1 'polypeptide(L)'
;MKRILIFLPLLLSCQKDYYKEAEILEKNGRILEAASYYEKYASVSNDDILRPKAINKAADIYSSLNVCSKSSPLWEELARKYPSSSFSAQAEKLVYICPRYFPYPDIKKIIYGDSQTYGKNAREELTLKKQAFGGGFWEHKIYAGKKIISKGKTQLYEKDLTLYEKKDKDIKKIIKYPIKTGEEISYGGKKIYVSQSGLTVKTKAGEFSGCVKIYEYDPSQSSFKQVFYYAPELGKIITAIESSGKETRITEIISYERK
;
A
#
# COMPACT_ATOMS: atom_id res chain seq x y z
N MET A 1 -68.51 1.06 -25.16
CA MET A 1 -67.43 0.32 -24.46
C MET A 1 -66.60 1.32 -23.66
N LYS A 2 -66.68 1.30 -22.32
CA LYS A 2 -65.96 2.23 -21.43
C LYS A 2 -64.50 1.79 -21.27
N ARG A 3 -63.54 2.60 -21.71
CA ARG A 3 -62.10 2.40 -21.44
C ARG A 3 -61.82 2.81 -19.99
N ILE A 4 -61.51 1.84 -19.14
CA ILE A 4 -61.03 2.07 -17.78
C ILE A 4 -59.55 2.43 -17.89
N LEU A 5 -59.21 3.69 -17.63
CA LEU A 5 -57.84 4.18 -17.54
C LEU A 5 -57.31 3.79 -16.15
N ILE A 6 -56.52 2.71 -16.06
CA ILE A 6 -55.84 2.33 -14.82
C ILE A 6 -54.66 3.27 -14.64
N PHE A 7 -54.80 4.24 -13.74
CA PHE A 7 -53.74 5.14 -13.32
C PHE A 7 -52.84 4.38 -12.35
N LEU A 8 -51.74 3.80 -12.86
CA LEU A 8 -50.75 3.10 -12.04
C LEU A 8 -49.89 4.16 -11.32
N PRO A 9 -49.94 4.27 -9.99
CA PRO A 9 -49.10 5.22 -9.28
C PRO A 9 -47.65 4.75 -9.42
N LEU A 10 -46.85 5.51 -10.18
CA LEU A 10 -45.40 5.40 -10.17
C LEU A 10 -44.94 5.73 -8.75
N LEU A 11 -44.77 4.70 -7.93
CA LEU A 11 -44.01 4.76 -6.69
C LEU A 11 -42.59 5.15 -7.09
N LEU A 12 -42.33 6.46 -7.12
CA LEU A 12 -40.99 7.02 -7.12
C LEU A 12 -40.36 6.62 -5.78
N SER A 13 -39.85 5.39 -5.75
CA SER A 13 -38.91 4.95 -4.74
C SER A 13 -37.78 5.97 -4.73
N CYS A 14 -37.73 6.81 -3.69
CA CYS A 14 -36.52 7.54 -3.33
C CYS A 14 -35.46 6.49 -2.98
N GLN A 15 -34.88 5.87 -4.01
CA GLN A 15 -33.82 4.89 -3.83
C GLN A 15 -32.65 5.66 -3.26
N LYS A 16 -32.23 5.28 -2.04
CA LYS A 16 -31.07 5.87 -1.39
C LYS A 16 -29.87 5.74 -2.32
N ASP A 17 -29.27 6.87 -2.67
CA ASP A 17 -28.05 6.91 -3.49
C ASP A 17 -26.85 6.50 -2.63
N TYR A 18 -26.60 5.20 -2.55
CA TYR A 18 -25.51 4.63 -1.76
C TYR A 18 -24.13 5.10 -2.23
N TYR A 19 -23.97 5.42 -3.51
CA TYR A 19 -22.68 5.87 -4.06
C TYR A 19 -22.35 7.28 -3.55
N LYS A 20 -23.31 8.20 -3.64
CA LYS A 20 -23.15 9.56 -3.14
C LYS A 20 -22.94 9.60 -1.63
N GLU A 21 -23.65 8.76 -0.89
CA GLU A 21 -23.45 8.62 0.56
C GLU A 21 -22.03 8.11 0.88
N ALA A 22 -21.52 7.14 0.12
CA ALA A 22 -20.15 6.65 0.27
C ALA A 22 -19.12 7.77 0.05
N GLU A 23 -19.30 8.60 -0.98
CA GLU A 23 -18.41 9.75 -1.25
C GLU A 23 -18.44 10.79 -0.12
N ILE A 24 -19.61 11.05 0.48
CA ILE A 24 -19.75 11.94 1.63
C ILE A 24 -19.01 11.36 2.84
N LEU A 25 -19.18 10.06 3.13
CA LEU A 25 -18.50 9.38 4.22
C LEU A 25 -16.98 9.37 4.03
N GLU A 26 -16.49 9.12 2.81
CA GLU A 26 -15.07 9.14 2.46
C GLU A 26 -14.47 10.53 2.74
N LYS A 27 -15.14 11.60 2.27
CA LYS A 27 -14.72 12.99 2.50
C LYS A 27 -14.71 13.38 3.98
N ASN A 28 -15.61 12.82 4.77
CA ASN A 28 -15.68 13.05 6.21
C ASN A 28 -14.73 12.17 7.03
N GLY A 29 -13.85 11.39 6.38
CA GLY A 29 -12.89 10.51 7.06
C GLY A 29 -13.51 9.24 7.66
N ARG A 30 -14.78 8.94 7.38
CA ARG A 30 -15.47 7.71 7.82
C ARG A 30 -15.19 6.58 6.84
N ILE A 31 -13.91 6.27 6.69
CA ILE A 31 -13.36 5.45 5.60
C ILE A 31 -13.96 4.03 5.55
N LEU A 32 -14.07 3.34 6.69
CA LEU A 32 -14.65 1.98 6.72
C LEU A 32 -16.14 1.95 6.34
N GLU A 33 -16.89 2.98 6.72
CA GLU A 33 -18.30 3.10 6.38
C GLU A 33 -18.48 3.43 4.90
N ALA A 34 -17.64 4.32 4.36
CA ALA A 34 -17.61 4.60 2.93
C ALA A 34 -17.42 3.32 2.10
N ALA A 35 -16.45 2.46 2.47
CA ALA A 35 -16.24 1.17 1.81
C ALA A 35 -17.48 0.28 1.84
N SER A 36 -18.14 0.21 2.99
CA SER A 36 -19.37 -0.58 3.17
C SER A 36 -20.52 -0.05 2.30
N TYR A 37 -20.62 1.27 2.12
CA TYR A 37 -21.62 1.89 1.24
C TYR A 37 -21.31 1.71 -0.24
N TYR A 38 -20.04 1.78 -0.65
CA TYR A 38 -19.63 1.44 -2.01
C TYR A 38 -19.93 -0.03 -2.35
N GLU A 39 -19.62 -0.96 -1.44
CA GLU A 39 -19.96 -2.37 -1.57
C GLU A 39 -21.48 -2.57 -1.68
N LYS A 40 -22.27 -1.86 -0.86
CA LYS A 40 -23.73 -1.88 -0.94
C LYS A 40 -24.27 -1.32 -2.24
N TYR A 41 -23.69 -0.24 -2.78
CA TYR A 41 -24.05 0.26 -4.11
C TYR A 41 -23.79 -0.82 -5.17
N ALA A 42 -22.61 -1.45 -5.13
CA ALA A 42 -22.22 -2.47 -6.08
C ALA A 42 -23.11 -3.72 -6.03
N SER A 43 -23.74 -4.04 -4.90
CA SER A 43 -24.63 -5.20 -4.78
C SER A 43 -26.06 -4.96 -5.29
N VAL A 44 -26.53 -3.71 -5.29
CA VAL A 44 -27.91 -3.37 -5.69
C VAL A 44 -28.04 -2.64 -7.02
N SER A 45 -26.96 -2.04 -7.52
CA SER A 45 -26.97 -1.28 -8.76
C SER A 45 -26.82 -2.18 -9.99
N ASN A 46 -27.51 -1.82 -11.07
CA ASN A 46 -27.34 -2.41 -12.41
C ASN A 46 -26.60 -1.45 -13.36
N ASP A 47 -25.98 -0.39 -12.84
CA ASP A 47 -25.20 0.57 -13.63
C ASP A 47 -23.82 0.00 -13.96
N ASP A 48 -23.62 -0.46 -15.20
CA ASP A 48 -22.38 -1.08 -15.66
C ASP A 48 -21.17 -0.13 -15.67
N ILE A 49 -21.37 1.18 -15.53
CA ILE A 49 -20.29 2.18 -15.47
C ILE A 49 -19.90 2.43 -14.00
N LEU A 50 -20.88 2.74 -13.15
CA LEU A 50 -20.60 3.10 -11.75
C LEU A 50 -20.35 1.89 -10.85
N ARG A 51 -20.91 0.73 -11.18
CA ARG A 51 -20.73 -0.49 -10.40
C ARG A 51 -19.27 -0.96 -10.31
N PRO A 52 -18.52 -1.14 -11.42
CA PRO A 52 -17.10 -1.49 -11.31
C PRO A 52 -16.28 -0.40 -10.59
N LYS A 53 -16.65 0.88 -10.73
CA LYS A 53 -16.02 1.98 -9.99
C LYS A 53 -16.28 1.89 -8.49
N ALA A 54 -17.49 1.52 -8.07
CA ALA A 54 -17.84 1.32 -6.67
C ALA A 54 -17.11 0.12 -6.07
N ILE A 55 -17.06 -1.01 -6.79
CA ILE A 55 -16.26 -2.18 -6.40
C ILE A 55 -14.81 -1.75 -6.18
N ASN A 56 -14.19 -1.09 -7.18
CA ASN A 56 -12.83 -0.56 -7.10
C ASN A 56 -12.62 0.42 -5.93
N LYS A 57 -13.63 1.20 -5.54
CA LYS A 57 -13.50 2.08 -4.38
C LYS A 57 -13.54 1.29 -3.07
N ALA A 58 -14.50 0.37 -2.93
CA ALA A 58 -14.69 -0.41 -1.72
C ALA A 58 -13.43 -1.23 -1.36
N ALA A 59 -12.88 -1.95 -2.32
CA ALA A 59 -11.77 -2.84 -1.99
C ALA A 59 -10.39 -2.18 -1.93
N ASP A 60 -10.21 -0.98 -2.50
CA ASP A 60 -9.00 -0.17 -2.32
C ASP A 60 -8.98 0.29 -0.86
N ILE A 61 -10.13 0.77 -0.37
CA ILE A 61 -10.30 1.12 1.03
C ILE A 61 -10.08 -0.09 1.94
N TYR A 62 -10.74 -1.22 1.69
CA TYR A 62 -10.53 -2.41 2.53
C TYR A 62 -9.07 -2.89 2.53
N SER A 63 -8.37 -2.81 1.38
CA SER A 63 -6.94 -3.15 1.30
C SER A 63 -6.08 -2.18 2.14
N SER A 64 -6.37 -0.88 2.07
CA SER A 64 -5.67 0.16 2.86
C SER A 64 -5.82 -0.06 4.37
N LEU A 65 -6.96 -0.61 4.79
CA LEU A 65 -7.27 -0.95 6.18
C LEU A 65 -6.81 -2.36 6.57
N ASN A 66 -6.09 -3.06 5.69
CA ASN A 66 -5.63 -4.44 5.89
C ASN A 66 -6.79 -5.45 6.12
N VAL A 67 -7.98 -5.18 5.57
CA VAL A 67 -9.16 -6.05 5.62
C VAL A 67 -9.20 -6.94 4.36
N CYS A 68 -8.18 -7.79 4.20
CA CYS A 68 -7.98 -8.57 2.99
C CYS A 68 -9.11 -9.57 2.69
N SER A 69 -9.78 -10.07 3.73
CA SER A 69 -10.96 -10.94 3.59
C SER A 69 -12.11 -10.27 2.86
N LYS A 70 -12.21 -8.93 2.90
CA LYS A 70 -13.19 -8.15 2.13
C LYS A 70 -12.62 -7.62 0.82
N SER A 71 -11.33 -7.24 0.79
CA SER A 71 -10.72 -6.66 -0.40
C SER A 71 -10.58 -7.66 -1.56
N SER A 72 -10.03 -8.84 -1.30
CA SER A 72 -9.73 -9.82 -2.36
C SER A 72 -10.97 -10.30 -3.13
N PRO A 73 -12.12 -10.64 -2.50
CA PRO A 73 -13.31 -11.06 -3.23
C PRO A 73 -13.86 -9.99 -4.18
N LEU A 74 -13.77 -8.71 -3.81
CA LEU A 74 -14.19 -7.60 -4.66
C LEU A 74 -13.25 -7.44 -5.86
N TRP A 75 -11.94 -7.68 -5.70
CA TRP A 75 -10.98 -7.67 -6.83
C TRP A 75 -11.19 -8.83 -7.77
N GLU A 76 -11.46 -10.01 -7.22
CA GLU A 76 -11.84 -11.18 -8.00
C GLU A 76 -13.13 -10.92 -8.79
N GLU A 77 -14.14 -10.30 -8.17
CA GLU A 77 -15.36 -9.91 -8.85
C GLU A 77 -15.09 -8.90 -9.98
N LEU A 78 -14.29 -7.87 -9.71
CA LEU A 78 -13.97 -6.82 -10.68
C LEU A 78 -13.25 -7.41 -11.92
N ALA A 79 -12.25 -8.27 -11.69
CA ALA A 79 -11.50 -8.93 -12.75
C ALA A 79 -12.36 -9.90 -13.58
N ARG A 80 -13.24 -10.67 -12.93
CA ARG A 80 -14.04 -11.70 -13.62
C ARG A 80 -15.28 -11.15 -14.32
N LYS A 81 -16.02 -10.25 -13.66
CA LYS A 81 -17.31 -9.76 -14.16
C LYS A 81 -17.18 -8.52 -15.04
N TYR A 82 -16.10 -7.74 -14.88
CA TYR A 82 -15.90 -6.50 -15.63
C TYR A 82 -14.54 -6.47 -16.35
N PRO A 83 -14.23 -7.47 -17.21
CA PRO A 83 -12.93 -7.57 -17.89
C PRO A 83 -12.63 -6.40 -18.83
N SER A 84 -13.66 -5.71 -19.34
CA SER A 84 -13.54 -4.51 -20.18
C SER A 84 -13.37 -3.21 -19.39
N SER A 85 -13.51 -3.24 -18.07
CA SER A 85 -13.33 -2.04 -17.25
C SER A 85 -11.88 -1.59 -17.22
N SER A 86 -11.65 -0.29 -17.05
CA SER A 86 -10.31 0.27 -16.85
C SER A 86 -9.59 -0.27 -15.60
N PHE A 87 -10.31 -0.96 -14.71
CA PHE A 87 -9.79 -1.48 -13.45
C PHE A 87 -9.41 -2.97 -13.52
N SER A 88 -9.80 -3.72 -14.56
CA SER A 88 -9.61 -5.18 -14.61
C SER A 88 -8.16 -5.60 -14.45
N ALA A 89 -7.24 -5.00 -15.22
CA ALA A 89 -5.82 -5.33 -15.16
C ALA A 89 -5.17 -5.01 -13.79
N GLN A 90 -5.71 -4.03 -13.07
CA GLN A 90 -5.30 -3.74 -11.69
C GLN A 90 -5.87 -4.79 -10.73
N ALA A 91 -7.15 -5.12 -10.85
CA ALA A 91 -7.84 -6.09 -10.02
C ALA A 91 -7.22 -7.49 -10.07
N GLU A 92 -6.84 -7.96 -11.28
CA GLU A 92 -6.14 -9.24 -11.50
C GLU A 92 -4.84 -9.36 -10.69
N LYS A 93 -4.13 -8.24 -10.49
CA LYS A 93 -2.93 -8.20 -9.67
C LYS A 93 -3.25 -8.10 -8.19
N LEU A 94 -4.14 -7.17 -7.84
CA LEU A 94 -4.38 -6.82 -6.46
C LEU A 94 -5.14 -7.91 -5.69
N VAL A 95 -5.85 -8.82 -6.35
CA VAL A 95 -6.49 -9.98 -5.69
C VAL A 95 -5.49 -10.78 -4.83
N TYR A 96 -4.22 -10.79 -5.24
CA TYR A 96 -3.10 -11.46 -4.55
C TYR A 96 -2.23 -10.53 -3.68
N ILE A 97 -2.46 -9.21 -3.73
CA ILE A 97 -1.63 -8.20 -3.06
C ILE A 97 -2.48 -7.48 -2.01
N CYS A 98 -2.49 -8.02 -0.79
CA CYS A 98 -3.10 -7.35 0.36
C CYS A 98 -2.35 -7.68 1.67
N PRO A 99 -2.00 -6.67 2.49
CA PRO A 99 -1.99 -5.24 2.14
C PRO A 99 -0.77 -4.94 1.24
N ARG A 100 -0.81 -3.83 0.51
CA ARG A 100 0.32 -3.42 -0.34
C ARG A 100 1.35 -2.66 0.49
N TYR A 101 2.59 -3.14 0.60
CA TYR A 101 3.69 -2.46 1.31
C TYR A 101 4.52 -1.56 0.38
N PHE A 102 3.89 -1.03 -0.66
CA PHE A 102 4.50 -0.13 -1.62
C PHE A 102 3.96 1.29 -1.43
N PRO A 103 4.81 2.34 -1.48
CA PRO A 103 4.37 3.73 -1.40
C PRO A 103 3.24 4.02 -2.39
N TYR A 104 2.11 4.51 -1.88
CA TYR A 104 0.92 4.73 -2.67
C TYR A 104 1.14 5.86 -3.70
N PRO A 105 0.43 5.83 -4.86
CA PRO A 105 0.39 6.91 -5.87
C PRO A 105 0.47 8.36 -5.40
N ASP A 106 -0.07 8.61 -4.21
CA ASP A 106 -0.24 9.93 -3.64
C ASP A 106 0.97 10.35 -2.79
N ILE A 107 1.87 9.46 -2.39
CA ILE A 107 3.08 9.86 -1.64
C ILE A 107 4.05 10.58 -2.57
N LYS A 108 4.25 11.87 -2.33
CA LYS A 108 5.15 12.74 -3.09
C LYS A 108 6.57 12.74 -2.52
N LYS A 109 6.68 12.70 -1.19
CA LYS A 109 7.96 12.83 -0.48
C LYS A 109 7.97 12.03 0.80
N ILE A 110 9.11 11.43 1.12
CA ILE A 110 9.37 10.71 2.37
C ILE A 110 10.68 11.25 2.95
N ILE A 111 10.73 11.49 4.25
CA ILE A 111 11.94 11.87 4.97
C ILE A 111 12.25 10.81 6.00
N TYR A 112 13.40 10.14 5.87
CA TYR A 112 13.98 9.32 6.91
C TYR A 112 15.06 10.09 7.66
N GLY A 113 15.19 9.83 8.96
CA GLY A 113 16.22 10.42 9.81
C GLY A 113 16.86 9.35 10.68
N ASP A 114 18.07 9.60 11.16
CA ASP A 114 18.66 8.77 12.20
C ASP A 114 17.74 8.74 13.43
N SER A 115 17.46 7.55 13.96
CA SER A 115 16.45 7.38 15.02
C SER A 115 16.80 8.06 16.34
N GLN A 116 18.10 8.33 16.57
CA GLN A 116 18.57 8.95 17.80
C GLN A 116 18.29 10.45 17.85
N THR A 117 18.47 11.16 16.73
CA THR A 117 18.30 12.62 16.67
C THR A 117 17.17 13.06 15.75
N TYR A 118 16.42 12.12 15.20
CA TYR A 118 15.32 12.34 14.26
C TYR A 118 15.76 13.11 13.02
N GLY A 119 16.94 12.79 12.51
CA GLY A 119 17.48 13.38 11.28
C GLY A 119 18.22 14.69 11.44
N LYS A 120 18.53 15.12 12.67
CA LYS A 120 19.41 16.28 12.90
C LYS A 120 20.84 15.98 12.46
N ASN A 121 21.31 14.74 12.67
CA ASN A 121 22.66 14.31 12.32
C ASN A 121 22.73 13.72 10.92
N ALA A 122 21.79 12.84 10.54
CA ALA A 122 21.74 12.26 9.21
C ALA A 122 20.31 12.06 8.73
N ARG A 123 20.00 12.49 7.51
CA ARG A 123 18.67 12.28 6.92
C ARG A 123 18.73 11.89 5.46
N GLU A 124 17.72 11.14 5.02
CA GLU A 124 17.48 10.79 3.63
C GLU A 124 16.13 11.38 3.20
N GLU A 125 16.12 12.14 2.12
CA GLU A 125 14.91 12.65 1.48
C GLU A 125 14.66 11.88 0.20
N LEU A 126 13.49 11.24 0.06
CA LEU A 126 13.03 10.62 -1.18
C LEU A 126 11.92 11.48 -1.76
N THR A 127 12.05 11.82 -3.04
CA THR A 127 11.05 12.59 -3.79
C THR A 127 10.62 11.81 -5.02
N LEU A 128 9.32 11.57 -5.16
CA LEU A 128 8.75 10.92 -6.34
C LEU A 128 8.91 11.86 -7.54
N LYS A 129 9.60 11.40 -8.58
CA LYS A 129 9.80 12.16 -9.83
C LYS A 129 8.85 11.72 -10.93
N LYS A 130 8.58 10.42 -11.02
CA LYS A 130 7.68 9.85 -12.00
C LYS A 130 6.95 8.66 -11.41
N GLN A 131 5.62 8.69 -11.50
CA GLN A 131 4.79 7.56 -11.14
C GLN A 131 4.68 6.60 -12.34
N ALA A 132 4.66 5.30 -12.07
CA ALA A 132 4.41 4.26 -13.06
C ALA A 132 3.37 3.28 -12.51
N PHE A 133 2.73 2.51 -13.38
CA PHE A 133 1.85 1.44 -12.93
C PHE A 133 2.66 0.40 -12.14
N GLY A 134 2.23 0.10 -10.92
CA GLY A 134 2.93 -0.81 -10.01
C GLY A 134 4.29 -0.31 -9.55
N GLY A 135 4.59 1.00 -9.63
CA GLY A 135 5.93 1.49 -9.32
C GLY A 135 6.11 3.01 -9.28
N GLY A 136 7.35 3.44 -9.09
CA GLY A 136 7.73 4.84 -9.10
C GLY A 136 9.24 5.04 -9.19
N PHE A 137 9.63 6.14 -9.82
CA PHE A 137 11.01 6.61 -9.87
C PHE A 137 11.19 7.70 -8.83
N TRP A 138 12.12 7.46 -7.91
CA TRP A 138 12.41 8.31 -6.77
C TRP A 138 13.82 8.89 -6.92
N GLU A 139 13.94 10.18 -6.68
CA GLU A 139 15.24 10.80 -6.40
C GLU A 139 15.45 10.74 -4.90
N HIS A 140 16.63 10.31 -4.47
CA HIS A 140 17.00 10.36 -3.05
C HIS A 140 18.21 11.26 -2.82
N LYS A 141 18.21 11.97 -1.69
CA LYS A 141 19.30 12.84 -1.24
C LYS A 141 19.65 12.49 0.19
N ILE A 142 20.92 12.22 0.46
CA ILE A 142 21.42 11.90 1.80
C ILE A 142 22.18 13.11 2.32
N TYR A 143 21.87 13.50 3.55
CA TYR A 143 22.43 14.65 4.24
C TYR A 143 23.20 14.20 5.49
N ALA A 144 24.33 14.84 5.75
CA ALA A 144 25.00 14.87 7.04
C ALA A 144 24.84 16.28 7.62
N GLY A 145 24.01 16.40 8.66
CA GLY A 145 23.49 17.68 9.14
C GLY A 145 22.76 18.43 8.04
N LYS A 146 23.31 19.57 7.61
CA LYS A 146 22.75 20.40 6.53
C LYS A 146 23.40 20.13 5.17
N LYS A 147 24.50 19.39 5.09
CA LYS A 147 25.27 19.17 3.85
C LYS A 147 24.76 17.93 3.13
N ILE A 148 24.48 18.06 1.83
CA ILE A 148 24.20 16.91 0.96
C ILE A 148 25.52 16.17 0.72
N ILE A 149 25.55 14.88 1.03
CA ILE A 149 26.72 14.01 0.83
C ILE A 149 26.52 12.99 -0.30
N SER A 150 25.28 12.69 -0.66
CA SER A 150 24.96 11.79 -1.76
C SER A 150 23.63 12.14 -2.41
N LYS A 151 23.52 11.85 -3.70
CA LYS A 151 22.30 11.93 -4.49
C LYS A 151 22.24 10.72 -5.40
N GLY A 152 21.05 10.20 -5.64
CA GLY A 152 20.87 9.10 -6.56
C GLY A 152 19.43 8.96 -7.03
N LYS A 153 19.18 7.88 -7.75
CA LYS A 153 17.84 7.50 -8.21
C LYS A 153 17.58 6.06 -7.82
N THR A 154 16.36 5.79 -7.36
CA THR A 154 15.89 4.43 -7.11
C THR A 154 14.55 4.24 -7.81
N GLN A 155 14.34 3.07 -8.39
CA GLN A 155 13.06 2.67 -8.93
C GLN A 155 12.50 1.58 -8.02
N LEU A 156 11.32 1.82 -7.46
CA LEU A 156 10.57 0.78 -6.77
C LEU A 156 9.49 0.28 -7.74
N TYR A 157 9.35 -1.03 -7.93
CA TYR A 157 8.35 -1.59 -8.83
C TYR A 157 7.93 -3.01 -8.45
N GLU A 158 6.71 -3.37 -8.82
CA GLU A 158 6.13 -4.69 -8.62
C GLU A 158 6.16 -5.49 -9.93
N LYS A 159 6.66 -6.72 -9.86
CA LYS A 159 6.64 -7.69 -10.96
C LYS A 159 6.45 -9.08 -10.37
N ASP A 160 5.60 -9.92 -10.99
CA ASP A 160 5.41 -11.32 -10.57
C ASP A 160 5.13 -11.46 -9.07
N LEU A 161 4.22 -10.63 -8.55
CA LEU A 161 3.87 -10.55 -7.12
C LEU A 161 5.06 -10.29 -6.19
N THR A 162 6.14 -9.71 -6.70
CA THR A 162 7.33 -9.37 -5.92
C THR A 162 7.61 -7.88 -6.06
N LEU A 163 7.85 -7.21 -4.92
CA LEU A 163 8.34 -5.84 -4.88
C LEU A 163 9.86 -5.83 -5.05
N TYR A 164 10.33 -5.01 -5.97
CA TYR A 164 11.74 -4.79 -6.27
C TYR A 164 12.17 -3.35 -5.98
N GLU A 165 13.43 -3.19 -5.59
CA GLU A 165 14.16 -1.93 -5.58
C GLU A 165 15.30 -2.03 -6.59
N LYS A 166 15.34 -1.10 -7.56
CA LYS A 166 16.41 -0.99 -8.53
C LYS A 166 17.20 0.30 -8.31
N LYS A 167 18.50 0.15 -8.08
CA LYS A 167 19.48 1.23 -7.98
C LYS A 167 20.56 0.99 -9.03
N ASP A 168 20.62 1.87 -10.03
CA ASP A 168 21.50 1.71 -11.19
C ASP A 168 21.33 0.33 -11.88
N LYS A 169 22.33 -0.56 -11.74
CA LYS A 169 22.33 -1.93 -12.27
C LYS A 169 21.91 -2.99 -11.25
N ASP A 170 21.82 -2.63 -9.97
CA ASP A 170 21.46 -3.53 -8.88
C ASP A 170 19.92 -3.63 -8.75
N ILE A 171 19.37 -4.85 -8.65
CA ILE A 171 17.93 -5.12 -8.60
C ILE A 171 17.59 -5.99 -7.39
N LYS A 172 17.33 -5.36 -6.26
CA LYS A 172 17.01 -6.04 -5.01
C LYS A 172 15.55 -6.50 -4.96
N LYS A 173 15.31 -7.75 -4.56
CA LYS A 173 13.98 -8.20 -4.12
C LYS A 173 13.71 -7.68 -2.70
N ILE A 174 12.51 -7.20 -2.42
CA ILE A 174 12.15 -6.66 -1.10
C ILE A 174 11.15 -7.58 -0.40
N ILE A 175 10.01 -7.83 -1.04
CA ILE A 175 8.86 -8.53 -0.48
C ILE A 175 8.24 -9.37 -1.59
N LYS A 176 7.81 -10.59 -1.27
CA LYS A 176 6.99 -11.42 -2.14
C LYS A 176 5.58 -11.53 -1.55
N TYR A 177 4.57 -11.38 -2.41
CA TYR A 177 3.17 -11.47 -2.08
C TYR A 177 2.61 -12.86 -2.46
N PRO A 178 1.58 -13.35 -1.74
CA PRO A 178 1.05 -12.79 -0.49
C PRO A 178 2.09 -12.91 0.64
N ILE A 179 2.05 -12.00 1.62
CA ILE A 179 3.00 -12.02 2.74
C ILE A 179 2.80 -13.28 3.57
N LYS A 180 3.86 -14.06 3.73
CA LYS A 180 3.88 -15.22 4.63
C LYS A 180 5.04 -15.10 5.60
N THR A 181 4.74 -15.14 6.90
CA THR A 181 5.76 -15.21 7.95
C THR A 181 6.60 -16.48 7.76
N GLY A 182 7.92 -16.34 7.81
CA GLY A 182 8.88 -17.41 7.58
C GLY A 182 9.23 -17.66 6.11
N GLU A 183 8.52 -17.05 5.14
CA GLU A 183 8.89 -17.17 3.74
C GLU A 183 10.19 -16.42 3.46
N GLU A 184 11.11 -17.12 2.80
CA GLU A 184 12.45 -16.64 2.48
C GLU A 184 12.60 -16.42 0.96
N ILE A 185 13.28 -15.34 0.59
CA ILE A 185 13.66 -15.04 -0.79
C ILE A 185 15.16 -14.81 -0.87
N SER A 186 15.79 -15.42 -1.87
CA SER A 186 17.23 -15.24 -2.14
C SER A 186 17.46 -14.14 -3.18
N TYR A 187 18.48 -13.32 -2.93
CA TYR A 187 18.96 -12.29 -3.85
C TYR A 187 20.44 -12.00 -3.63
N GLY A 188 21.27 -12.11 -4.68
CA GLY A 188 22.67 -11.67 -4.64
C GLY A 188 23.50 -12.31 -3.50
N GLY A 189 23.29 -13.60 -3.21
CA GLY A 189 23.94 -14.30 -2.09
C GLY A 189 23.31 -14.04 -0.71
N LYS A 190 22.41 -13.07 -0.60
CA LYS A 190 21.67 -12.76 0.63
C LYS A 190 20.33 -13.48 0.68
N LYS A 191 19.83 -13.61 1.90
CA LYS A 191 18.49 -14.11 2.23
C LYS A 191 17.68 -13.00 2.87
N ILE A 192 16.40 -12.95 2.51
CA ILE A 192 15.42 -12.02 3.07
C ILE A 192 14.24 -12.85 3.55
N TYR A 193 13.74 -12.64 4.77
CA TYR A 193 12.53 -13.31 5.25
C TYR A 193 11.66 -12.39 6.09
N VAL A 194 10.35 -12.64 6.04
CA VAL A 194 9.36 -11.96 6.89
C VAL A 194 9.34 -12.65 8.25
N SER A 195 9.79 -11.98 9.32
CA SER A 195 9.79 -12.57 10.66
C SER A 195 8.46 -12.41 11.38
N GLN A 196 7.77 -11.29 11.14
CA GLN A 196 6.53 -10.94 11.83
C GLN A 196 5.65 -10.11 10.90
N SER A 197 4.33 -10.23 11.07
CA SER A 197 3.30 -9.47 10.35
C SER A 197 2.24 -8.99 11.33
N GLY A 198 1.42 -8.01 10.93
CA GLY A 198 0.35 -7.47 11.76
C GLY A 198 0.82 -6.58 12.91
N LEU A 199 2.05 -6.05 12.83
CA LEU A 199 2.65 -5.24 13.89
C LEU A 199 2.06 -3.82 13.93
N THR A 200 2.05 -3.23 15.12
CA THR A 200 1.88 -1.78 15.28
C THR A 200 3.24 -1.15 15.60
N VAL A 201 3.67 -0.20 14.77
CA VAL A 201 5.01 0.40 14.84
C VAL A 201 4.91 1.91 15.01
N LYS A 202 5.58 2.43 16.02
CA LYS A 202 5.69 3.88 16.30
C LYS A 202 7.00 4.45 15.78
N THR A 203 6.92 5.57 15.07
CA THR A 203 8.06 6.39 14.63
C THR A 203 7.78 7.87 14.92
N LYS A 204 8.73 8.75 14.60
CA LYS A 204 8.51 10.20 14.66
C LYS A 204 7.36 10.71 13.78
N ALA A 205 7.04 10.02 12.68
CA ALA A 205 5.96 10.39 11.76
C ALA A 205 4.55 9.96 12.23
N GLY A 206 4.46 9.14 13.30
CA GLY A 206 3.19 8.63 13.82
C GLY A 206 3.23 7.14 14.15
N GLU A 207 2.03 6.56 14.25
CA GLU A 207 1.82 5.14 14.52
C GLU A 207 1.24 4.46 13.27
N PHE A 208 1.80 3.29 12.93
CA PHE A 208 1.43 2.52 11.75
C PHE A 208 0.99 1.12 12.16
N SER A 209 -0.22 0.72 11.79
CA SER A 209 -0.77 -0.62 12.04
C SER A 209 -0.57 -1.56 10.85
N GLY A 210 -0.61 -2.86 11.09
CA GLY A 210 -0.49 -3.87 10.02
C GLY A 210 0.90 -3.93 9.39
N CYS A 211 1.94 -3.52 10.12
CA CYS A 211 3.31 -3.53 9.62
C CYS A 211 3.89 -4.95 9.54
N VAL A 212 4.92 -5.11 8.71
CA VAL A 212 5.76 -6.32 8.66
C VAL A 212 7.19 -6.02 9.07
N LYS A 213 7.81 -6.98 9.76
CA LYS A 213 9.24 -6.98 10.08
C LYS A 213 9.94 -7.98 9.16
N ILE A 214 10.99 -7.52 8.51
CA ILE A 214 11.75 -8.26 7.50
C ILE A 214 13.22 -8.25 7.90
N TYR A 215 13.85 -9.40 7.86
CA TYR A 215 15.30 -9.53 8.00
C TYR A 215 15.95 -9.69 6.64
N GLU A 216 17.11 -9.09 6.46
CA GLU A 216 18.05 -9.35 5.37
C GLU A 216 19.39 -9.74 5.99
N TYR A 217 19.98 -10.84 5.52
CA TYR A 217 21.27 -11.31 6.03
C TYR A 217 22.05 -12.08 4.97
N ASP A 218 23.36 -12.12 5.16
CA ASP A 218 24.25 -13.01 4.42
C ASP A 218 24.38 -14.32 5.22
N PRO A 219 24.05 -15.49 4.64
CA PRO A 219 24.19 -16.77 5.34
C PRO A 219 25.62 -17.06 5.82
N SER A 220 26.63 -16.49 5.16
CA SER A 220 28.04 -16.61 5.54
C SER A 220 28.43 -15.71 6.72
N GLN A 221 27.59 -14.73 7.09
CA GLN A 221 27.82 -13.77 8.18
C GLN A 221 26.62 -13.74 9.13
N SER A 222 26.35 -14.87 9.81
CA SER A 222 25.15 -15.07 10.63
C SER A 222 25.03 -14.19 11.87
N SER A 223 26.11 -13.52 12.31
CA SER A 223 26.15 -12.67 13.50
C SER A 223 25.48 -11.29 13.29
N PHE A 224 25.12 -10.95 12.05
CA PHE A 224 24.61 -9.65 11.67
C PHE A 224 23.41 -9.79 10.75
N LYS A 225 22.31 -9.10 11.09
CA LYS A 225 21.14 -9.01 10.21
C LYS A 225 20.68 -7.56 10.10
N GLN A 226 20.39 -7.13 8.88
CA GLN A 226 19.64 -5.90 8.66
C GLN A 226 18.17 -6.18 8.91
N VAL A 227 17.50 -5.24 9.58
CA VAL A 227 16.10 -5.34 9.95
C VAL A 227 15.36 -4.18 9.32
N PHE A 228 14.26 -4.47 8.66
CA PHE A 228 13.41 -3.47 8.03
C PHE A 228 11.97 -3.64 8.50
N TYR A 229 11.32 -2.52 8.80
CA TYR A 229 9.89 -2.49 9.04
C TYR A 229 9.21 -1.81 7.87
N TYR A 230 8.14 -2.41 7.36
CA TYR A 230 7.32 -1.85 6.30
C TYR A 230 5.89 -1.64 6.80
N ALA A 231 5.32 -0.47 6.50
CA ALA A 231 3.92 -0.17 6.71
C ALA A 231 3.13 -0.31 5.40
N PRO A 232 1.85 -0.71 5.46
CA PRO A 232 0.94 -0.64 4.32
C PRO A 232 0.93 0.76 3.69
N GLU A 233 0.88 0.80 2.36
CA GLU A 233 0.77 2.01 1.52
C GLU A 233 1.92 3.03 1.61
N LEU A 234 2.87 2.85 2.52
CA LEU A 234 3.97 3.76 2.73
C LEU A 234 5.32 3.10 2.42
N GLY A 235 5.41 1.79 2.59
CA GLY A 235 6.63 1.03 2.43
C GLY A 235 7.51 1.09 3.67
N LYS A 236 8.83 1.20 3.47
CA LYS A 236 9.80 1.13 4.58
C LYS A 236 9.54 2.27 5.57
N ILE A 237 9.54 1.98 6.87
CA ILE A 237 9.36 2.99 7.94
C ILE A 237 10.48 2.98 8.98
N ILE A 238 11.18 1.86 9.14
CA ILE A 238 12.36 1.75 10.02
C ILE A 238 13.42 0.88 9.33
N THR A 239 14.68 1.26 9.51
CA THR A 239 15.84 0.38 9.30
C THR A 239 16.57 0.23 10.62
N ALA A 240 16.88 -1.01 10.99
CA ALA A 240 17.59 -1.37 12.21
C ALA A 240 18.65 -2.44 11.88
N ILE A 241 19.51 -2.71 12.86
CA ILE A 241 20.50 -3.79 12.81
C ILE A 241 20.24 -4.69 14.01
N GLU A 242 20.24 -6.00 13.80
CA GLU A 242 20.25 -6.99 14.87
C GLU A 242 21.62 -7.67 14.95
N SER A 243 22.22 -7.63 16.13
CA SER A 243 23.44 -8.35 16.46
C SER A 243 23.37 -8.90 17.88
N SER A 244 23.77 -10.15 18.08
CA SER A 244 23.72 -10.84 19.38
C SER A 244 22.33 -10.78 20.05
N GLY A 245 21.27 -10.88 19.26
CA GLY A 245 19.88 -10.84 19.73
C GLY A 245 19.39 -9.46 20.16
N LYS A 246 20.19 -8.40 19.98
CA LYS A 246 19.79 -7.01 20.27
C LYS A 246 19.57 -6.25 18.97
N GLU A 247 18.39 -5.66 18.85
CA GLU A 247 18.04 -4.78 17.73
C GLU A 247 18.36 -3.31 18.08
N THR A 248 19.08 -2.63 17.19
CA THR A 248 19.39 -1.20 17.29
C THR A 248 18.80 -0.47 16.09
N ARG A 249 17.86 0.45 16.34
CA ARG A 249 17.28 1.31 15.28
C ARG A 249 18.34 2.25 14.73
N ILE A 250 18.45 2.30 13.40
CA ILE A 250 19.40 3.16 12.68
C ILE A 250 18.67 4.36 12.10
N THR A 251 17.64 4.12 11.29
CA THR A 251 16.81 5.18 10.71
C THR A 251 15.33 4.89 10.87
N GLU A 252 14.54 5.94 10.92
CA GLU A 252 13.08 5.86 10.88
C GLU A 252 12.48 6.99 10.06
N ILE A 253 11.24 6.80 9.63
CA ILE A 253 10.49 7.84 8.94
C ILE A 253 10.14 8.96 9.92
N ILE A 254 10.47 10.19 9.52
CA ILE A 254 10.25 11.43 10.27
C ILE A 254 8.98 12.13 9.79
N SER A 255 8.77 12.16 8.48
CA SER A 255 7.59 12.74 7.86
C SER A 255 7.39 12.21 6.44
N TYR A 256 6.19 12.40 5.91
CA TYR A 256 5.87 12.16 4.51
C TYR A 256 4.84 13.20 4.03
N GLU A 257 4.81 13.45 2.73
CA GLU A 257 3.89 14.37 2.07
C GLU A 257 3.05 13.59 1.05
N ARG A 258 1.72 13.70 1.14
CA ARG A 258 0.77 13.22 0.12
C ARG A 258 0.50 14.34 -0.91
N LYS A 259 0.01 13.97 -2.10
CA LYS A 259 -0.42 14.88 -3.17
C LYS A 259 -1.74 15.55 -2.86
#